data_AF-A0A161WL75-F1
#
_entry.id   AF-A0A161WL75-F1
#
_cell.length_a   1.000
_cell.length_b   1.000
_cell.length_c   1.000
_cell.angle_alpha   90.00
_cell.angle_beta   90.00
_cell.angle_gamma   90.00
#
_symmetry.space_group_name_H-M   'P 1'
#
loop_
_entity.id
_entity.type
_entity.pdbx_description
1 polymer ?
#
loop_
_entity_poly.entity_id
_entity_poly.type
_entity_poly.pdbx_seq_one_letter_code
_entity_poly.pdbx_strand_id
1 'polypeptide(L)'
;MIMAEVLAPAGWMAPDRELLLSVRQSMGLGRKAFAECLNDVIGPVEYPAVPVSWHAVHVWETAVRPPAYVVDAALMALRGSRPVVDLDVLEVAA
;
A
#
# COMPACT_ATOMS: atom_id res chain seq x y z
N MET A 1 38.86 0.46 -0.78
CA MET A 1 37.65 1.05 -0.16
C MET A 1 36.46 0.37 -0.80
N ILE A 2 35.97 -0.71 -0.21
CA ILE A 2 34.86 -1.49 -0.77
C ILE A 2 33.59 -0.84 -0.21
N MET A 3 32.78 -0.21 -1.08
CA MET A 3 31.41 0.15 -0.72
C MET A 3 30.70 -1.16 -0.43
N ALA A 4 30.34 -1.40 0.82
CA ALA A 4 29.45 -2.49 1.19
C ALA A 4 28.09 -2.18 0.54
N GLU A 5 27.87 -2.70 -0.66
CA GLU A 5 26.53 -2.98 -1.14
C GLU A 5 25.85 -3.75 -0.01
N VAL A 6 24.88 -3.08 0.62
CA VAL A 6 24.00 -3.71 1.60
C VAL A 6 23.21 -4.74 0.80
N LEU A 7 23.77 -5.95 0.72
CA LEU A 7 23.11 -7.15 0.25
C LEU A 7 21.90 -7.35 1.14
N ALA A 8 20.78 -6.74 0.77
CA ALA A 8 19.50 -7.01 1.38
C ALA A 8 19.20 -8.48 1.08
N PRO A 9 19.21 -9.41 2.08
CA PRO A 9 18.88 -10.80 1.88
C PRO A 9 17.66 -10.95 0.96
N ALA A 10 17.70 -11.92 0.05
CA ALA A 10 16.69 -12.14 -1.00
C ALA A 10 15.21 -12.24 -0.50
N GLY A 11 14.98 -12.31 0.81
CA GLY A 11 13.66 -12.18 1.44
C GLY A 11 13.21 -10.74 1.77
N TRP A 12 14.03 -9.71 1.54
CA TRP A 12 13.77 -8.31 1.89
C TRP A 12 13.01 -7.54 0.78
N MET A 13 13.00 -8.09 -0.43
CA MET A 13 12.06 -7.69 -1.48
C MET A 13 10.88 -8.68 -1.48
N ALA A 14 10.11 -8.66 -0.37
CA ALA A 14 8.85 -9.37 -0.35
C ALA A 14 7.93 -8.71 -1.39
N PRO A 15 7.35 -9.44 -2.36
CA PRO A 15 6.44 -8.87 -3.36
C PRO A 15 5.30 -8.09 -2.71
N ASP A 16 4.86 -8.52 -1.52
CA ASP A 16 3.86 -7.85 -0.70
C ASP A 16 4.27 -6.43 -0.27
N ARG A 17 5.56 -6.22 0.04
CA ARG A 17 6.10 -4.90 0.41
C ARG A 17 6.10 -3.97 -0.79
N GLU A 18 6.59 -4.45 -1.93
CA GLU A 18 6.60 -3.66 -3.18
C GLU A 18 5.19 -3.32 -3.61
N LEU A 19 4.27 -4.28 -3.52
CA LEU A 19 2.87 -4.09 -3.85
C LEU A 19 2.23 -3.02 -2.95
N LEU A 20 2.46 -3.08 -1.63
CA LEU A 20 1.96 -2.08 -0.69
C LEU A 20 2.49 -0.67 -1.02
N LEU A 21 3.78 -0.57 -1.33
CA LEU A 21 4.43 0.69 -1.72
C LEU A 21 3.85 1.23 -3.04
N SER A 22 3.74 0.38 -4.06
CA SER A 22 3.19 0.74 -5.38
C SER A 22 1.74 1.18 -5.28
N VAL A 23 0.90 0.46 -4.52
CA VAL A 23 -0.50 0.84 -4.28
C VAL A 23 -0.58 2.25 -3.69
N ARG A 24 0.17 2.53 -2.61
CA ARG A 24 0.16 3.84 -1.97
C ARG A 24 0.60 4.94 -2.94
N GLN A 25 1.65 4.69 -3.73
CA GLN A 25 2.13 5.64 -4.74
C GLN A 25 1.11 5.86 -5.85
N SER A 26 0.43 4.82 -6.33
CA SER A 26 -0.64 4.92 -7.33
C SER A 26 -1.85 5.71 -6.83
N MET A 27 -2.14 5.67 -5.53
CA MET A 27 -3.19 6.48 -4.92
C MET A 27 -2.74 7.92 -4.62
N GLY A 28 -1.45 8.24 -4.78
CA GLY A 28 -0.91 9.56 -4.44
C GLY A 28 -0.92 9.87 -2.94
N LEU A 29 -1.00 8.86 -2.07
CA LEU A 29 -1.19 9.06 -0.63
C LEU A 29 0.13 9.09 0.15
N GLY A 30 0.20 9.99 1.14
CA GLY A 30 1.19 9.91 2.21
C GLY A 30 0.90 8.72 3.14
N ARG A 31 1.89 8.28 3.93
CA ARG A 31 1.74 7.11 4.83
C ARG A 31 0.60 7.25 5.83
N LYS A 32 0.34 8.47 6.33
CA LYS A 32 -0.74 8.75 7.28
C LYS A 32 -2.12 8.56 6.64
N ALA A 33 -2.37 9.24 5.52
CA ALA A 33 -3.62 9.12 4.77
C ALA A 33 -3.85 7.68 4.26
N PHE A 34 -2.77 6.99 3.90
CA PHE A 34 -2.86 5.58 3.52
C PHE A 34 -3.25 4.67 4.69
N ALA A 35 -2.70 4.90 5.89
CA ALA A 35 -3.08 4.16 7.09
C ALA A 35 -4.56 4.40 7.47
N GLU A 36 -5.04 5.63 7.35
CA GLU A 36 -6.46 5.98 7.52
C GLU A 36 -7.33 5.22 6.51
N CYS A 37 -6.98 5.26 5.23
CA CYS A 37 -7.68 4.51 4.18
C CYS A 37 -7.69 2.99 4.42
N LEU A 38 -6.59 2.42 4.92
CA LEU A 38 -6.54 1.01 5.29
C LEU A 38 -7.49 0.69 6.45
N ASN A 39 -7.58 1.55 7.47
CA ASN A 39 -8.52 1.35 8.56
C ASN A 39 -9.98 1.43 8.11
N ASP A 40 -10.31 2.29 7.14
CA ASP A 40 -11.66 2.37 6.57
C ASP A 40 -12.06 1.07 5.86
N VAL A 41 -11.11 0.44 5.14
CA VAL A 41 -11.36 -0.82 4.42
C VAL A 41 -11.35 -2.03 5.33
N ILE A 42 -10.39 -2.10 6.25
CA ILE A 42 -10.26 -3.22 7.20
C ILE A 42 -11.42 -3.21 8.20
N GLY A 43 -11.94 -2.02 8.51
CA GLY A 43 -12.97 -1.85 9.53
C GLY A 43 -12.45 -2.16 10.94
N PRO A 44 -13.33 -2.12 11.95
CA PRO A 44 -12.97 -2.52 13.30
C PRO A 44 -12.72 -4.03 13.35
N VAL A 45 -11.46 -4.45 13.35
CA VAL A 45 -11.08 -5.86 13.51
C VAL A 45 -11.45 -6.36 14.89
N GLU A 46 -12.12 -7.51 15.00
CA GLU A 46 -12.30 -8.20 16.28
C GLU A 46 -10.92 -8.59 16.85
N TYR A 47 -10.64 -8.04 18.03
CA TYR A 47 -9.44 -8.13 18.88
C TYR A 47 -8.15 -8.83 18.37
N PRO A 48 -6.97 -8.18 18.49
CA PRO A 48 -6.75 -6.85 19.07
C PRO A 48 -7.02 -5.77 18.02
N ALA A 49 -8.04 -4.94 18.30
CA ALA A 49 -8.50 -3.84 17.46
C ALA A 49 -7.52 -2.67 17.49
N VAL A 50 -6.26 -2.92 17.10
CA VAL A 50 -5.26 -1.87 16.99
C VAL A 50 -5.35 -1.31 15.57
N PRO A 51 -5.76 -0.05 15.41
CA PRO A 51 -5.81 0.57 14.09
C PRO A 51 -4.40 0.58 13.48
N VAL A 52 -4.35 0.40 12.16
CA VAL A 52 -3.13 0.54 11.37
C VAL A 52 -2.61 1.96 11.55
N SER A 53 -1.40 2.09 12.11
CA SER A 53 -0.73 3.37 12.26
C SER A 53 0.16 3.67 11.06
N TRP A 54 0.45 4.95 10.82
CA TRP A 54 1.42 5.36 9.79
C TRP A 54 2.82 4.77 10.03
N HIS A 55 3.18 4.51 11.29
CA HIS A 55 4.44 3.89 11.67
C HIS A 55 4.48 2.42 11.27
N ALA A 56 3.37 1.69 11.43
CA ALA A 56 3.25 0.31 10.95
C ALA A 56 3.44 0.24 9.42
N VAL A 57 2.80 1.15 8.66
CA VAL A 57 3.01 1.29 7.21
C VAL A 57 4.49 1.53 6.89
N HIS A 58 5.16 2.43 7.61
CA HIS A 58 6.59 2.69 7.40
C HIS A 58 7.46 1.45 7.63
N VAL A 59 7.21 0.72 8.73
CA VAL A 59 7.92 -0.52 9.06
C VAL A 59 7.71 -1.57 7.97
N TRP A 60 6.49 -1.71 7.45
CA TRP A 60 6.21 -2.65 6.36
C TRP A 60 6.87 -2.27 5.03
N GLU A 61 6.99 -0.97 4.77
CA GLU A 61 7.66 -0.44 3.58
C GLU A 61 9.19 -0.50 3.65
N THR A 62 9.80 -0.78 4.81
CA THR A 62 11.26 -0.64 4.99
C THR A 62 11.95 -1.84 5.63
N ALA A 63 11.30 -2.51 6.58
CA ALA A 63 11.97 -3.43 7.48
C ALA A 63 11.31 -4.80 7.59
N VAL A 64 9.97 -4.89 7.47
CA VAL A 64 9.22 -6.13 7.77
C VAL A 64 8.19 -6.41 6.67
N ARG A 65 7.88 -7.69 6.45
CA ARG A 65 6.79 -8.08 5.54
C ARG A 65 5.43 -7.60 6.10
N PRO A 66 4.58 -6.93 5.30
CA PRO A 66 3.22 -6.60 5.75
C PRO A 66 2.37 -7.88 5.95
N PRO A 67 1.41 -7.86 6.87
CA PRO A 67 0.41 -8.92 6.97
C PRO A 67 -0.42 -9.04 5.68
N ALA A 68 -0.81 -10.27 5.31
CA ALA A 68 -1.59 -10.51 4.09
C ALA A 68 -2.89 -9.69 4.03
N TYR A 69 -3.64 -9.62 5.14
CA TYR A 69 -4.89 -8.86 5.20
C TYR A 69 -4.71 -7.35 4.95
N VAL A 70 -3.51 -6.80 5.25
CA VAL A 70 -3.19 -5.40 4.94
C VAL A 70 -2.96 -5.22 3.45
N VAL A 71 -2.29 -6.18 2.81
CA VAL A 71 -2.05 -6.16 1.36
C VAL A 71 -3.38 -6.28 0.62
N ASP A 72 -4.26 -7.19 1.04
CA ASP A 72 -5.59 -7.35 0.47
C ASP A 72 -6.42 -6.06 0.62
N ALA A 73 -6.41 -5.44 1.82
CA ALA A 73 -7.07 -4.16 2.05
C ALA A 73 -6.50 -3.03 1.18
N ALA A 74 -5.18 -2.98 0.97
CA ALA A 74 -4.56 -2.02 0.08
C ALA A 74 -5.03 -2.19 -1.37
N LEU A 75 -5.09 -3.43 -1.86
CA LEU A 75 -5.59 -3.73 -3.19
C LEU A 75 -7.08 -3.38 -3.33
N MET A 76 -7.88 -3.62 -2.31
CA MET A 76 -9.29 -3.20 -2.27
C MET A 76 -9.43 -1.68 -2.28
N ALA A 77 -8.62 -0.96 -1.49
CA ALA A 77 -8.58 0.49 -1.47
C ALA A 77 -8.22 1.07 -2.84
N LEU A 78 -7.24 0.49 -3.53
CA LEU A 78 -6.86 0.90 -4.89
C LEU A 78 -8.00 0.69 -5.89
N ARG A 79 -8.75 -0.40 -5.77
CA ARG A 79 -9.92 -0.68 -6.63
C ARG A 79 -11.05 0.31 -6.39
N GLY A 80 -11.32 0.68 -5.14
CA GLY A 80 -12.32 1.69 -4.79
C GLY A 80 -11.90 3.13 -5.10
N SER A 81 -10.59 3.39 -5.19
CA SER A 81 -9.99 4.70 -5.46
C SER A 81 -9.68 4.95 -6.93
N ARG A 82 -9.96 3.98 -7.83
CA ARG A 82 -9.79 4.24 -9.26
C ARG A 82 -10.67 5.44 -9.63
N PRO A 83 -10.09 6.54 -10.15
CA PRO A 83 -10.91 7.44 -10.93
C PRO A 83 -11.52 6.58 -12.03
N VAL A 84 -12.84 6.61 -12.16
CA VAL A 84 -13.47 6.26 -13.42
C VAL A 84 -12.74 7.15 -14.43
N VAL A 85 -11.81 6.59 -15.20
CA VAL A 85 -11.44 7.22 -16.45
C VAL A 85 -12.75 7.21 -17.19
N ASP A 86 -13.35 8.39 -17.26
CA ASP A 86 -14.56 8.65 -18.00
C ASP A 86 -14.23 8.32 -19.46
N LEU A 87 -14.42 7.05 -19.82
CA LEU A 87 -14.23 6.56 -21.17
C LEU A 87 -15.24 7.22 -22.13
N ASP A 88 -16.22 7.98 -21.62
CA ASP A 88 -17.15 8.80 -22.40
C ASP A 88 -16.55 10.14 -22.89
N VAL A 89 -15.30 10.49 -22.58
CA VAL A 89 -14.65 11.72 -23.09
C VAL A 89 -13.75 11.47 -24.31
N LEU A 90 -13.75 10.26 -24.89
CA LEU A 90 -13.01 9.94 -26.13
C LEU A 90 -13.91 9.79 -27.37
N GLU A 91 -15.16 10.25 -27.34
CA GLU A 91 -16.05 10.23 -28.49
C GLU A 91 -16.40 11.62 -29.03
N VAL A 92 -15.43 12.53 -29.15
CA VAL A 92 -15.50 13.65 -30.12
C VAL A 92 -14.09 13.97 -30.62
N ALA A 93 -13.91 13.84 -31.94
CA ALA A 93 -12.76 14.24 -32.76
C ALA A 93 -11.72 13.13 -33.10
N ALA A 94 -12.11 12.24 -34.01
CA ALA A 94 -11.29 11.86 -35.18
C ALA A 94 -12.19 11.34 -36.31
#